data_AF-A0A914DWF0-F1
#
_entry.id   AF-A0A914DWF0-F1
#
_cell.length_a   1.000
_cell.length_b   1.000
_cell.length_c   1.000
_cell.angle_alpha   90.00
_cell.angle_beta   90.00
_cell.angle_gamma   90.00
#
_symmetry.space_group_name_H-M   'P 1'
#
loop_
_entity.id
_entity.type
_entity.pdbx_description
1 polymer ?
#
loop_
_entity_poly.entity_id
_entity_poly.type
_entity_poly.pdbx_seq_one_letter_code
_entity_poly.pdbx_strand_id
1 'polypeptide(L)'
;MSINNIAWPVFSFSLIVLYHYLLLQPLSLLTQVNLNCILCPAVSDPFASRFWRPCAISFLSLLTPLITSLYSLLGVWLVAGAKQLVIETSMNEHIVIKKLI
;
A
#
# COMPACT_ATOMS: atom_id res chain seq x y z
N MET A 1 14.18 -3.09 1.43
CA MET A 1 13.12 -2.92 2.44
C MET A 1 13.03 -4.25 3.19
N SER A 2 13.51 -4.31 4.43
CA SER A 2 13.56 -5.57 5.19
C SER A 2 12.20 -5.84 5.84
N ILE A 3 11.67 -7.06 5.71
CA ILE A 3 10.42 -7.50 6.36
C ILE A 3 10.46 -7.33 7.88
N ASN A 4 11.65 -7.31 8.48
CA ASN A 4 11.84 -7.10 9.91
C ASN A 4 11.76 -5.63 10.34
N ASN A 5 11.70 -4.69 9.39
CA ASN A 5 11.64 -3.26 9.70
C ASN A 5 10.18 -2.76 9.73
N ILE A 6 9.63 -2.69 10.94
CA ILE A 6 8.25 -2.27 11.23
C ILE A 6 8.07 -0.74 11.12
N ALA A 7 9.16 0.04 11.05
CA ALA A 7 9.09 1.51 11.00
C ALA A 7 8.26 2.02 9.81
N TRP A 8 8.38 1.38 8.65
CA TRP A 8 7.65 1.78 7.45
C TRP A 8 6.15 1.47 7.53
N PRO A 9 5.70 0.26 7.91
CA PRO A 9 4.30 0.00 8.22
C PRO A 9 3.70 0.97 9.24
N VAL A 10 4.43 1.28 10.32
CA VAL A 10 3.97 2.21 11.36
C VAL A 10 3.85 3.63 10.83
N PHE A 11 4.81 4.09 10.03
CA PHE A 11 4.77 5.40 9.38
C PHE A 11 3.59 5.51 8.41
N SER A 12 3.38 4.53 7.54
CA SER A 12 2.23 4.47 6.63
C SER A 12 0.90 4.47 7.38
N PHE A 13 0.81 3.69 8.46
CA PHE A 13 -0.38 3.67 9.33
C PHE A 13 -0.63 5.04 9.99
N SER A 14 0.44 5.74 10.41
CA SER A 14 0.32 7.08 10.99
C SER A 14 -0.20 8.10 9.95
N LEU A 15 0.25 8.01 8.70
CA LEU A 15 -0.23 8.88 7.62
C LEU A 15 -1.72 8.65 7.28
N ILE A 16 -2.18 7.40 7.22
CA ILE A 16 -3.60 7.13 6.93
C ILE A 16 -4.51 7.60 8.06
N VAL A 17 -4.06 7.48 9.32
CA VAL A 17 -4.76 8.02 10.49
C VAL A 17 -4.81 9.55 10.42
N LEU A 18 -3.67 10.21 10.15
CA LEU A 18 -3.63 11.67 9.99
C LEU A 18 -4.56 12.16 8.88
N TYR A 19 -4.59 11.48 7.73
CA TYR A 19 -5.50 11.79 6.62
C TYR A 19 -6.98 11.72 7.07
N HIS A 20 -7.35 10.69 7.82
CA HIS A 20 -8.72 10.54 8.32
C HIS A 20 -9.09 11.61 9.34
N TYR A 21 -8.20 11.95 10.27
CA TYR A 21 -8.50 12.90 11.35
C TYR A 21 -8.31 14.37 10.99
N LEU A 22 -7.37 14.71 10.10
CA LEU A 22 -7.07 16.10 9.74
C LEU A 22 -7.82 16.58 8.49
N LEU A 23 -8.15 15.68 7.56
CA LEU A 23 -8.81 16.07 6.31
C LEU A 23 -10.24 15.56 6.24
N LEU A 24 -10.43 14.24 6.34
CA LEU A 24 -11.77 13.65 6.20
C LEU A 24 -12.70 14.03 7.36
N GLN A 25 -12.22 14.03 8.60
CA GLN A 25 -13.06 14.30 9.77
C GLN A 25 -13.56 15.76 9.81
N PRO A 26 -12.74 16.80 9.56
CA PRO A 26 -13.25 18.17 9.49
C PRO A 26 -14.18 18.38 8.29
N LEU A 27 -13.83 17.83 7.13
CA LEU A 27 -14.69 17.95 5.94
C LEU A 27 -16.04 17.26 6.13
N SER A 28 -16.06 16.12 6.82
CA SER A 28 -17.28 15.41 7.22
C SER A 28 -18.17 16.25 8.14
N LEU A 29 -17.56 16.95 9.11
CA LEU A 29 -18.30 17.87 9.99
C LEU A 29 -18.85 19.10 9.24
N LEU A 30 -18.06 19.66 8.32
CA LEU A 30 -18.47 20.83 7.53
C LEU A 30 -19.59 20.49 6.53
N THR A 31 -19.48 19.35 5.86
CA THR A 31 -20.44 18.93 4.81
C THR A 31 -21.60 18.12 5.35
N GLN A 32 -21.55 17.68 6.62
CA GLN A 32 -22.49 16.75 7.24
C GLN A 32 -22.60 15.40 6.48
N VAL A 33 -21.58 15.05 5.69
CA VAL A 33 -21.50 13.77 4.97
C VAL A 33 -20.45 12.90 5.63
N ASN A 34 -20.79 11.64 5.91
CA ASN A 34 -19.91 10.64 6.53
C ASN A 34 -18.78 10.17 5.58
N LEU A 35 -17.89 11.08 5.19
CA LEU A 35 -16.79 10.79 4.25
C LEU A 35 -15.76 9.82 4.84
N ASN A 36 -15.57 9.84 6.17
CA ASN A 36 -14.57 9.00 6.81
C ASN A 36 -15.06 7.59 7.15
N CYS A 37 -16.37 7.31 6.98
CA CYS A 37 -17.02 6.03 7.23
C CYS A 37 -16.70 5.39 8.60
N ILE A 38 -16.30 6.19 9.59
CA ILE A 38 -15.81 5.69 10.89
C ILE A 38 -16.93 5.63 11.93
N LEU A 39 -17.92 6.50 11.80
CA LEU A 39 -19.10 6.58 12.69
C LEU A 39 -20.19 5.60 12.26
N CYS A 40 -20.47 5.54 10.96
CA CYS A 40 -21.37 4.57 10.35
C CYS A 40 -20.74 3.97 9.08
N PRO A 41 -21.13 2.75 8.72
CA PRO A 41 -20.71 2.11 7.47
C PRO A 41 -21.21 2.90 6.26
N ALA A 42 -20.47 2.81 5.16
CA ALA A 42 -20.97 3.27 3.88
C ALA A 42 -22.14 2.39 3.42
N VAL A 43 -23.02 2.94 2.57
CA VAL A 43 -24.19 2.21 2.03
C VAL A 43 -23.77 0.96 1.23
N SER A 44 -22.55 0.97 0.69
CA SER A 44 -21.94 -0.14 -0.04
C SER A 44 -21.33 -1.23 0.84
N ASP A 45 -21.17 -0.99 2.15
CA ASP A 45 -20.47 -1.93 3.02
C ASP A 45 -21.36 -3.13 3.35
N PRO A 46 -20.88 -4.38 3.17
CA PRO A 46 -21.66 -5.59 3.42
C PRO A 46 -21.95 -5.84 4.91
N PHE A 47 -21.33 -5.05 5.80
CA PHE A 47 -21.40 -5.22 7.25
C PHE A 47 -22.00 -3.97 7.92
N ALA A 48 -23.31 -3.76 7.75
CA ALA A 48 -24.03 -2.67 8.41
C ALA A 48 -24.32 -2.91 9.92
N SER A 49 -23.86 -4.03 10.47
CA SER A 49 -24.17 -4.47 11.84
C SER A 49 -23.40 -3.65 12.89
N ARG A 50 -23.79 -3.80 14.17
CA ARG A 50 -23.18 -3.14 15.34
C ARG A 50 -21.66 -3.34 15.44
N PHE A 51 -21.14 -4.39 14.82
CA PHE A 51 -19.73 -4.73 14.77
C PHE A 51 -18.94 -3.98 13.69
N TRP A 52 -19.55 -3.06 12.93
CA TRP A 52 -18.84 -2.27 11.90
C TRP A 52 -17.53 -1.66 12.41
N ARG A 53 -17.58 -0.99 13.56
CA ARG A 53 -16.42 -0.28 14.12
C ARG A 53 -15.24 -1.21 14.44
N PRO A 54 -15.40 -2.29 15.25
CA PRO A 54 -14.29 -3.21 15.48
C PRO A 54 -13.85 -3.93 14.19
N CYS A 55 -14.74 -4.21 13.24
CA CYS A 55 -14.36 -4.78 11.95
C CYS A 55 -13.51 -3.81 11.12
N ALA A 56 -13.90 -2.54 11.01
CA ALA A 56 -13.16 -1.51 10.28
C ALA A 56 -11.79 -1.25 10.91
N ILE A 57 -11.71 -1.20 12.24
CA ILE A 57 -10.43 -1.04 12.96
C ILE A 57 -9.54 -2.26 12.74
N SER A 58 -10.10 -3.48 12.82
CA SER A 58 -9.33 -4.71 12.60
C SER A 58 -8.82 -4.79 11.17
N PHE A 59 -9.65 -4.43 10.20
CA PHE A 59 -9.29 -4.39 8.79
C PHE A 59 -8.20 -3.36 8.53
N LEU A 60 -8.33 -2.15 9.08
CA LEU A 60 -7.29 -1.12 8.98
C LEU A 60 -5.98 -1.55 9.64
N SER A 61 -6.04 -2.18 10.83
CA SER A 61 -4.86 -2.60 11.60
C SER A 61 -4.12 -3.78 10.97
N LEU A 62 -4.84 -4.71 10.31
CA LEU A 62 -4.24 -5.91 9.71
C LEU A 62 -3.90 -5.73 8.23
N LEU A 63 -4.75 -5.03 7.48
CA LEU A 63 -4.57 -4.90 6.03
C LEU A 63 -3.49 -3.87 5.68
N THR A 64 -3.33 -2.81 6.47
CA THR A 64 -2.27 -1.79 6.25
C THR A 64 -0.86 -2.38 6.25
N PRO A 65 -0.43 -3.16 7.27
CA PRO A 65 0.88 -3.80 7.23
C PRO A 65 0.99 -4.87 6.13
N LEU A 66 -0.11 -5.57 5.81
CA LEU A 66 -0.12 -6.56 4.74
C LEU A 66 0.11 -5.91 3.36
N ILE A 67 -0.62 -4.85 3.03
CA ILE A 67 -0.47 -4.13 1.76
C ILE A 67 0.92 -3.50 1.66
N THR A 68 1.43 -2.93 2.74
CA THR A 68 2.79 -2.35 2.75
C THR A 68 3.85 -3.43 2.47
N SER A 69 3.66 -4.63 3.01
CA SER A 69 4.56 -5.77 2.77
C SER A 69 4.48 -6.26 1.33
N LEU A 70 3.27 -6.42 0.78
CA LEU A 70 3.04 -6.82 -0.60
C LEU A 70 3.63 -5.81 -1.59
N TYR A 71 3.41 -4.51 -1.35
CA TYR A 71 3.99 -3.44 -2.16
C TYR A 71 5.52 -3.48 -2.16
N SER A 72 6.12 -3.71 -0.98
CA SER A 72 7.57 -3.84 -0.84
C SER A 72 8.11 -5.05 -1.61
N LEU A 73 7.42 -6.19 -1.55
CA LEU A 73 7.79 -7.40 -2.29
C LEU A 73 7.70 -7.18 -3.81
N LEU A 74 6.61 -6.57 -4.28
CA LEU A 74 6.43 -6.22 -5.69
C LEU A 74 7.54 -5.28 -6.18
N GLY A 75 7.90 -4.27 -5.38
CA GLY A 75 9.00 -3.35 -5.71
C GLY A 75 10.34 -4.08 -5.86
N VAL A 76 10.67 -4.99 -4.95
CA VAL A 76 11.89 -5.80 -5.05
C VAL A 76 11.85 -6.70 -6.29
N TRP A 77 10.72 -7.35 -6.56
CA TRP A 77 10.55 -8.22 -7.73
C TRP A 77 10.73 -7.45 -9.04
N LEU A 78 10.10 -6.27 -9.16
CA LEU A 78 10.23 -5.40 -10.32
C LEU A 78 11.68 -4.94 -10.54
N VAL A 79 12.38 -4.52 -9.49
CA VAL A 79 13.79 -4.10 -9.58
C VAL A 79 14.69 -5.27 -9.97
N ALA A 80 14.44 -6.47 -9.42
CA ALA A 80 15.19 -7.67 -9.77
C ALA A 80 14.97 -8.05 -11.25
N GLY A 81 13.72 -8.04 -11.72
CA GLY A 81 13.39 -8.28 -13.11
C GLY A 81 14.04 -7.26 -14.05
N ALA A 82 13.98 -5.97 -13.72
CA ALA A 82 14.62 -4.92 -14.52
C ALA A 82 16.15 -5.12 -14.60
N LYS A 83 16.81 -5.51 -13.50
CA LYS A 83 18.24 -5.83 -13.50
C LYS A 83 18.57 -7.01 -14.42
N GLN A 84 17.75 -8.05 -14.46
CA GLN A 84 17.97 -9.20 -15.34
C GLN A 84 17.90 -8.81 -16.81
N LEU A 85 16.90 -8.02 -17.21
CA LEU A 85 16.75 -7.54 -18.59
C LEU A 85 17.94 -6.68 -19.05
N VAL A 86 18.45 -5.82 -18.16
CA VAL A 86 19.64 -4.99 -18.45
C VAL A 86 20.88 -5.87 -18.63
N ILE A 87 21.08 -6.88 -17.78
CA ILE A 87 22.21 -7.81 -17.89
C ILE A 87 22.13 -8.62 -19.18
N GLU A 88 20.94 -9.12 -19.53
CA GLU A 88 20.71 -9.89 -20.75
C GLU A 88 20.99 -9.05 -22.01
N THR A 89 20.57 -7.78 -21.99
CA THR A 89 20.86 -6.84 -23.08
C THR A 89 22.37 -6.60 -23.22
N SER A 90 23.06 -6.34 -22.12
CA SER A 90 24.52 -6.11 -22.14
C SER A 90 25.31 -7.35 -22.61
N MET A 91 24.90 -8.54 -22.19
CA MET A 91 25.55 -9.79 -22.62
C MET A 91 25.33 -10.05 -24.12
N ASN A 92 24.13 -9.75 -24.63
CA ASN A 92 23.82 -9.90 -26.05
C ASN A 92 24.68 -8.97 -26.92
N GLU A 93 24.90 -7.71 -26.49
CA GLU A 93 25.80 -6.78 -27.20
C GLU A 93 27.24 -7.31 -27.26
N HIS A 94 27.77 -7.84 -26.16
CA HIS A 94 29.12 -8.43 -26.12
C HIS A 94 29.28 -9.64 -27.05
N ILE A 95 28.24 -10.49 -27.18
CA ILE A 95 28.25 -11.65 -28.08
C ILE A 95 28.22 -11.21 -29.55
N VAL A 96 27.41 -10.21 -29.88
CA VAL A 96 27.32 -9.66 -31.25
C VAL A 96 28.66 -9.08 -31.69
N ILE A 97 29.34 -8.30 -30.84
CA ILE A 97 30.66 -7.74 -31.13
C ILE A 97 31.69 -8.86 -31.41
N LYS A 98 31.69 -9.94 -30.62
CA LYS A 98 32.60 -11.08 -30.83
C LYS A 98 32.35 -11.85 -32.12
N LYS A 99 31.15 -11.78 -32.72
CA LYS A 99 30.87 -12.40 -34.02
C LYS A 99 31.29 -11.53 -35.20
N LEU A 100 31.55 -10.24 -34.98
CA LEU A 100 31.93 -9.27 -36.02
C LEU A 100 33.45 -9.13 -36.20
N ILE A 101 34.25 -9.66 -35.26
CA ILE A 101 35.72 -9.70 -35.29
C ILE A 101 36.15 -11.12 -35.66
#